data_AF-A0A920QZ22-F1
#
_entry.id   AF-A0A920QZ22-F1
#
_cell.length_a   1.000
_cell.length_b   1.000
_cell.length_c   1.000
_cell.angle_alpha   90.00
_cell.angle_beta   90.00
_cell.angle_gamma   90.00
#
_symmetry.space_group_name_H-M   'P 1'
#
loop_
_entity.id
_entity.type
_entity.pdbx_description
1 polymer ?
#
loop_
_entity_poly.entity_id
_entity_poly.type
_entity_poly.pdbx_seq_one_letter_code
_entity_poly.pdbx_strand_id
1 'polypeptide(L)'
;MATAFGATLAINFPLLIVYASIPTLGVHFTPWKDSAAWWLIAVILMPVWVALLNLPVEIVWFALVFALITITKRITSNSLRDDNKQISLRLIRTRLVFDRDIAARQNWIDQ
;
A
#
# COMPACT_ATOMS: atom_id res chain seq x y z
N MET A 1 -2.73 3.93 5.72
CA MET A 1 -2.95 4.78 4.53
C MET A 1 -3.47 6.16 4.87
N ALA A 2 -4.42 6.32 5.81
CA ALA A 2 -4.88 7.64 6.28
C ALA A 2 -3.75 8.60 6.71
N THR A 3 -2.72 8.09 7.40
CA THR A 3 -1.54 8.89 7.79
C THR A 3 -0.79 9.49 6.59
N ALA A 4 -0.64 8.72 5.52
CA ALA A 4 0.04 9.19 4.30
C ALA A 4 -0.77 10.28 3.61
N PHE A 5 -2.09 10.10 3.56
CA PHE A 5 -3.02 11.09 3.00
C PHE A 5 -3.02 12.40 3.80
N GLY A 6 -3.02 12.32 5.14
CA GLY A 6 -2.88 13.49 5.99
C GLY A 6 -1.52 14.19 5.84
N ALA A 7 -0.44 13.42 5.72
CA ALA A 7 0.90 13.97 5.50
C ALA A 7 1.00 14.70 4.15
N THR A 8 0.50 14.11 3.05
CA THR A 8 0.52 14.77 1.74
C THR A 8 -0.38 16.00 1.70
N LEU A 9 -1.52 15.98 2.40
CA LEU A 9 -2.38 17.17 2.56
C LEU A 9 -1.65 18.32 3.25
N ALA A 10 -0.83 18.04 4.26
CA ALA A 10 -0.03 19.06 4.96
C ALA A 10 1.18 19.55 4.15
N ILE A 11 1.80 18.68 3.36
CA ILE A 11 3.04 18.98 2.64
C ILE A 11 2.78 19.71 1.32
N ASN A 12 1.89 19.16 0.47
CA ASN A 12 1.70 19.66 -0.88
C ASN A 12 0.35 19.19 -1.48
N PHE A 13 -0.52 20.15 -1.80
CA PHE A 13 -1.86 19.85 -2.31
C PHE A 13 -1.87 19.15 -3.69
N PRO A 14 -1.04 19.54 -4.69
CA PRO A 14 -0.89 18.78 -5.92
C PRO A 14 -0.49 17.30 -5.70
N LEU A 15 0.47 17.05 -4.80
CA LEU A 15 0.89 15.69 -4.45
C LEU A 15 -0.26 14.88 -3.84
N LEU A 16 -1.09 15.50 -3.00
CA LEU A 16 -2.30 14.86 -2.46
C LEU A 16 -3.24 14.39 -3.57
N ILE A 17 -3.53 15.26 -4.55
CA ILE A 17 -4.45 14.94 -5.66
C ILE A 17 -3.91 13.74 -6.44
N VAL A 18 -2.63 13.77 -6.79
CA VAL A 18 -2.00 12.68 -7.56
C VAL A 18 -1.96 11.40 -6.75
N TYR A 19 -1.64 11.47 -5.46
CA TYR A 19 -1.62 10.31 -4.58
C TYR A 19 -3.02 9.69 -4.40
N ALA A 20 -4.06 10.50 -4.26
CA ALA A 20 -5.44 10.05 -4.06
C ALA A 20 -6.12 9.56 -5.35
N SER A 21 -5.69 10.06 -6.51
CA SER A 21 -6.26 9.66 -7.80
C SER A 21 -5.93 8.22 -8.14
N ILE A 22 -4.72 7.73 -7.82
CA ILE A 22 -4.29 6.35 -8.11
C ILE A 22 -5.26 5.30 -7.52
N PRO A 23 -5.57 5.28 -6.22
CA PRO A 23 -6.48 4.29 -5.67
C PRO A 23 -7.93 4.49 -6.10
N THR A 24 -8.35 5.74 -6.28
CA THR A 24 -9.71 6.05 -6.76
C THR A 24 -9.90 5.51 -8.18
N LEU A 25 -8.98 5.82 -9.10
CA LEU A 25 -9.04 5.36 -10.47
C LEU A 25 -8.84 3.85 -10.57
N GLY A 26 -7.88 3.30 -9.83
CA GLY A 26 -7.59 1.88 -9.79
C GLY A 26 -8.82 1.05 -9.40
N VAL A 27 -9.48 1.38 -8.28
CA VAL A 27 -10.66 0.64 -7.82
C VAL A 27 -11.86 0.82 -8.76
N HIS A 28 -12.09 2.01 -9.31
CA HIS A 28 -13.28 2.26 -10.13
C HIS A 28 -13.14 1.71 -11.55
N PHE A 29 -11.99 1.90 -12.20
CA PHE A 29 -11.81 1.58 -13.62
C PHE A 29 -11.20 0.21 -13.89
N THR A 30 -10.61 -0.46 -12.89
CA THR A 30 -10.08 -1.82 -13.08
C THR A 30 -11.01 -2.89 -12.49
N PRO A 31 -10.92 -4.15 -12.97
CA PRO A 31 -11.64 -5.26 -12.36
C PRO A 31 -11.11 -5.62 -10.97
N TRP A 32 -9.93 -5.12 -10.57
CA TRP A 32 -9.34 -5.41 -9.27
C TRP A 32 -9.82 -4.42 -8.21
N LYS A 33 -10.80 -4.84 -7.39
CA LYS A 33 -11.49 -4.00 -6.41
C LYS A 33 -10.82 -3.92 -5.02
N ASP A 34 -9.59 -4.42 -4.87
CA ASP A 34 -8.87 -4.32 -3.60
C ASP A 34 -8.26 -2.92 -3.43
N SER A 35 -8.97 -2.06 -2.71
CA SER A 35 -8.52 -0.69 -2.44
C SER A 35 -7.16 -0.65 -1.74
N ALA A 36 -6.89 -1.58 -0.83
CA ALA A 36 -5.67 -1.55 -0.03
C ALA A 36 -4.42 -1.85 -0.89
N ALA A 37 -4.54 -2.73 -1.88
CA ALA A 37 -3.50 -2.96 -2.88
C ALA A 37 -3.21 -1.69 -3.69
N TRP A 38 -4.25 -0.98 -4.14
CA TRP A 38 -4.09 0.25 -4.91
C TRP A 38 -3.47 1.39 -4.10
N TRP A 39 -3.80 1.51 -2.81
CA TRP A 39 -3.11 2.46 -1.93
C TRP A 39 -1.63 2.13 -1.76
N LEU A 40 -1.25 0.84 -1.73
CA LEU A 40 0.16 0.45 -1.65
C LEU A 40 0.90 0.85 -2.94
N ILE A 41 0.28 0.64 -4.10
CA ILE A 41 0.81 1.09 -5.39
C ILE A 41 1.02 2.61 -5.36
N ALA A 42 0.05 3.37 -4.86
CA ALA A 42 0.15 4.82 -4.76
C ALA A 42 1.31 5.26 -3.85
N VAL A 43 1.54 4.57 -2.73
CA VAL A 43 2.67 4.85 -1.83
C VAL A 43 4.00 4.53 -2.50
N ILE A 44 4.11 3.43 -3.23
CA ILE A 44 5.33 3.04 -3.95
C ILE A 44 5.66 4.04 -5.07
N LEU A 45 4.64 4.57 -5.74
CA LEU A 45 4.79 5.59 -6.79
C LEU A 45 5.01 7.00 -6.23
N MET A 46 4.81 7.24 -4.94
CA MET A 46 4.93 8.56 -4.33
C MET A 46 6.29 9.23 -4.60
N PRO A 47 7.46 8.57 -4.47
CA PRO A 47 8.75 9.18 -4.77
C PRO A 47 8.86 9.64 -6.23
N VAL A 48 8.25 8.92 -7.17
CA VAL A 48 8.23 9.28 -8.59
C VAL A 48 7.43 10.57 -8.78
N TRP A 49 6.28 10.69 -8.15
CA TRP A 49 5.46 11.90 -8.23
C TRP A 49 6.11 13.10 -7.56
N VAL A 50 6.79 12.91 -6.44
CA VAL A 50 7.57 13.97 -5.78
C VAL A 50 8.67 14.50 -6.71
N ALA A 51 9.37 13.60 -7.40
CA ALA A 51 10.39 13.98 -8.38
C ALA A 51 9.78 14.70 -9.61
N LEU A 52 8.66 14.21 -10.15
CA LEU A 52 7.98 14.84 -11.29
C LEU A 52 7.40 16.23 -10.96
N LEU A 53 6.96 16.43 -9.72
CA LEU A 53 6.48 17.73 -9.22
C LEU A 53 7.62 18.67 -8.82
N ASN A 54 8.88 18.25 -9.00
CA ASN A 54 10.08 19.01 -8.66
C ASN A 54 10.08 19.54 -7.22
N LEU A 55 9.62 18.69 -6.29
CA LEU A 55 9.57 19.02 -4.87
C LEU A 55 10.95 18.91 -4.20
N PRO A 56 11.15 19.61 -3.06
CA PRO A 56 12.38 19.52 -2.28
C PRO A 56 12.85 18.08 -2.00
N VAL A 57 14.17 17.88 -1.99
CA VAL A 57 14.80 16.56 -1.84
C VAL A 57 14.43 15.87 -0.53
N GLU A 58 14.13 16.64 0.51
CA GLU A 58 13.67 16.16 1.81
C GLU A 58 12.34 15.39 1.69
N ILE A 59 11.45 15.83 0.79
CA ILE A 59 10.17 15.17 0.53
C ILE A 59 10.39 13.87 -0.25
N VAL A 60 11.41 13.81 -1.12
CA VAL A 60 11.78 12.58 -1.82
C VAL A 60 12.25 11.54 -0.81
N TRP A 61 13.13 11.93 0.12
CA TRP A 61 13.58 11.07 1.21
C TRP A 61 12.44 10.62 2.11
N PHE A 62 11.55 11.55 2.48
CA PHE A 62 10.33 11.23 3.21
C PHE A 62 9.50 10.16 2.49
N ALA A 63 9.21 10.36 1.20
CA ALA A 63 8.42 9.41 0.42
C ALA A 63 9.09 8.03 0.32
N LEU A 64 10.41 7.96 0.11
CA LEU A 64 11.16 6.71 0.06
C LEU A 64 11.11 5.96 1.39
N VAL A 65 11.44 6.63 2.49
CA VAL A 65 11.43 6.03 3.84
C VAL A 65 10.02 5.62 4.24
N PHE A 66 9.03 6.47 3.95
CA PHE A 66 7.63 6.17 4.25
C PHE A 66 7.12 4.96 3.47
N ALA A 67 7.48 4.83 2.18
CA ALA A 67 7.15 3.65 1.39
C ALA A 67 7.79 2.38 1.97
N LEU A 68 9.06 2.45 2.35
CA LEU A 68 9.78 1.33 2.96
C LEU A 68 9.12 0.90 4.27
N ILE A 69 8.86 1.83 5.19
CA ILE A 69 8.18 1.54 6.47
C ILE A 69 6.78 0.95 6.22
N THR A 70 6.04 1.46 5.25
CA THR A 70 4.69 0.97 4.93
C THR A 70 4.74 -0.48 4.43
N ILE A 71 5.68 -0.80 3.54
CA ILE A 71 5.90 -2.16 3.03
C ILE A 71 6.33 -3.08 4.18
N THR A 72 7.33 -2.69 4.96
CA THR A 72 7.82 -3.49 6.10
C THR A 72 6.70 -3.77 7.09
N LYS A 73 5.94 -2.74 7.48
CA LYS A 73 4.78 -2.88 8.36
C LYS A 73 3.75 -3.84 7.77
N ARG A 74 3.44 -3.73 6.47
CA ARG A 74 2.45 -4.59 5.81
C ARG A 74 2.87 -6.06 5.79
N ILE A 75 4.17 -6.34 5.64
CA ILE A 75 4.70 -7.70 5.67
C ILE A 75 4.75 -8.27 7.11
N THR A 76 5.03 -7.42 8.10
CA THR A 76 5.24 -7.83 9.51
C THR A 76 3.96 -7.84 10.36
N SER A 77 2.91 -7.11 9.95
CA SER A 77 1.64 -6.96 10.67
C SER A 77 0.72 -8.16 10.47
N ASN A 78 1.15 -9.35 10.89
CA ASN A 78 0.39 -10.50 11.40
C ASN A 78 1.36 -11.70 11.44
N SER A 79 1.25 -12.60 12.43
CA SER A 79 2.19 -13.71 12.66
C SER A 79 2.75 -14.29 11.36
N LEU A 80 4.08 -14.21 11.15
CA LEU A 80 4.80 -14.71 9.97
C LEU A 80 4.79 -16.24 9.85
N ARG A 81 4.08 -16.92 10.76
CA ARG A 81 4.03 -18.35 10.88
C ARG A 81 2.74 -18.85 10.25
N ASP A 82 2.89 -19.61 9.19
CA ASP A 82 1.92 -20.64 8.79
C ASP A 82 1.68 -21.62 9.96
N ASP A 83 0.63 -22.45 9.91
CA ASP A 83 0.37 -23.48 10.94
C ASP A 83 1.60 -24.38 11.19
N ASN A 84 2.49 -24.47 10.20
CA ASN A 84 3.74 -25.22 10.22
C ASN A 84 5.00 -24.39 10.60
N LYS A 85 4.85 -23.15 11.09
CA LYS A 85 5.92 -22.22 11.49
C LYS A 85 6.96 -21.85 10.40
N GLN A 86 6.69 -22.12 9.12
CA GLN A 86 7.59 -21.78 8.02
C GLN A 86 7.21 -20.46 7.34
N ILE A 87 8.22 -19.69 6.93
CA ILE A 87 8.04 -18.46 6.15
C ILE A 87 8.10 -18.84 4.67
N SER A 88 6.97 -18.78 3.97
CA SER A 88 6.90 -19.04 2.53
C SER A 88 6.86 -17.74 1.72
N LEU A 89 7.60 -17.71 0.60
CA LEU A 89 7.60 -16.60 -0.37
C LEU A 89 6.20 -16.32 -0.96
N ARG A 90 5.35 -17.36 -1.03
CA ARG A 90 3.94 -17.23 -1.44
C ARG A 90 3.13 -16.45 -0.40
N LEU A 91 3.33 -16.73 0.89
CA LEU A 91 2.69 -16.01 2.01
C LEU A 91 3.06 -14.52 2.00
N ILE A 92 4.34 -14.19 1.75
CA ILE A 92 4.80 -12.80 1.66
C ILE A 92 4.13 -12.07 0.48
N ARG A 93 4.04 -12.69 -0.70
CA ARG A 93 3.36 -12.08 -1.87
C ARG A 93 1.87 -11.91 -1.64
N THR A 94 1.19 -12.92 -1.10
CA THR A 94 -0.24 -12.84 -0.78
C THR A 94 -0.50 -11.71 0.22
N ARG A 95 0.34 -11.50 1.23
CA ARG A 95 0.17 -10.42 2.22
C ARG A 95 0.56 -9.02 1.71
N LEU A 96 1.51 -8.93 0.79
CA LEU A 96 1.83 -7.67 0.14
C LEU A 96 0.63 -7.15 -0.65
N VAL A 97 -0.10 -8.08 -1.29
CA VAL A 97 -1.18 -7.78 -2.21
C VAL A 97 -2.52 -7.66 -1.47
N PHE A 98 -2.89 -8.68 -0.70
CA PHE A 98 -4.18 -8.77 0.00
C PHE A 98 -4.06 -8.33 1.45
N ASP A 99 -4.97 -7.44 1.87
CA ASP A 99 -5.00 -6.90 3.25
C ASP A 99 -5.47 -7.93 4.29
N ARG A 100 -6.17 -8.97 3.85
CA ARG A 100 -6.66 -10.05 4.69
C ARG A 100 -6.12 -11.37 4.16
N ASP A 101 -5.73 -12.31 5.05
CA ASP A 101 -5.32 -13.70 4.74
C ASP A 101 -6.50 -14.53 4.15
N ILE A 102 -7.19 -14.00 3.13
CA ILE A 102 -8.47 -14.48 2.63
C ILE A 102 -8.33 -14.86 1.16
N ALA A 103 -7.60 -15.95 0.91
CA ALA A 103 -8.07 -16.92 -0.08
C ALA A 103 -9.27 -17.74 0.46
N ALA A 104 -9.49 -17.69 1.78
CA ALA A 104 -10.47 -18.49 2.52
C ALA A 104 -11.82 -17.78 2.79
N ARG A 105 -12.25 -16.83 1.94
CA ARG A 105 -13.59 -16.20 2.12
C ARG A 105 -14.68 -17.24 1.98
N GLN A 106 -14.47 -18.16 1.03
CA GLN A 106 -15.35 -19.29 0.78
C GLN A 106 -15.45 -20.19 2.02
N ASN A 107 -14.32 -20.53 2.64
CA ASN A 107 -14.28 -21.42 3.80
C ASN A 107 -14.98 -20.88 5.05
N TRP A 108 -15.20 -19.56 5.15
CA TRP A 108 -15.89 -18.93 6.29
C TRP A 108 -17.38 -18.68 6.04
N ILE A 109 -17.82 -18.68 4.77
CA ILE A 109 -19.23 -18.58 4.40
C ILE A 109 -19.89 -19.97 4.44
N ASP A 110 -19.09 -21.02 4.22
CA ASP A 110 -19.53 -22.42 4.24
C ASP A 110 -19.40 -23.09 5.63
N GLN A 111 -19.16 -22.32 6.70
CA GLN A 111 -19.24 -22.75 8.11
C GLN A 111 -20.45 -22.13 8.80
#